data_AF-A0A6B3MPP5-F1
#
_entry.id   AF-A0A6B3MPP5-F1
#
_cell.length_a   1.000
_cell.length_b   1.000
_cell.length_c   1.000
_cell.angle_alpha   90.00
_cell.angle_beta   90.00
_cell.angle_gamma   90.00
#
_symmetry.space_group_name_H-M   'P 1'
#
loop_
_entity.id
_entity.type
_entity.pdbx_description
1 polymer ?
#
loop_
_entity_poly.entity_id
_entity_poly.type
_entity_poly.pdbx_seq_one_letter_code
_entity_poly.pdbx_strand_id
1 'polypeptide(L)' 'MAQTRSEPPLLIQAILEGFVDGVLILTINQDWFHANECGRRMCSQITQGRSQINSIPDQIWRVCESLIDSREWFCDRKLI' A
#
# COMPACT_ATOMS: atom_id res chain seq x y z
N MET A 1 21.93 -4.57 -10.98
CA MET A 1 20.64 -4.92 -11.64
C MET A 1 19.59 -3.98 -11.09
N ALA A 2 19.34 -2.86 -11.76
CA ALA A 2 18.32 -1.90 -11.33
C ALA A 2 16.96 -2.40 -11.85
N GLN A 3 16.04 -2.71 -10.93
CA GLN A 3 14.67 -3.03 -11.29
C GLN A 3 14.02 -1.76 -11.87
N THR A 4 13.75 -1.77 -13.17
CA THR A 4 12.87 -0.79 -13.81
C THR A 4 11.47 -1.04 -13.27
N ARG A 5 11.11 -0.27 -12.24
CA ARG A 5 9.75 -0.17 -11.72
C ARG A 5 8.87 0.30 -12.88
N SER A 6 8.09 -0.60 -13.46
CA SER A 6 7.15 -0.27 -14.53
C SER A 6 6.10 0.68 -13.94
N GLU A 7 6.15 1.94 -14.34
CA GLU A 7 5.11 2.90 -14.00
C GLU A 7 3.77 2.37 -14.56
N PRO A 8 2.68 2.43 -13.76
CA PRO A 8 1.39 2.02 -14.25
C PRO A 8 1.01 2.86 -15.49
N PRO A 9 0.39 2.27 -16.51
CA PRO A 9 -0.17 3.01 -17.65
C PRO A 9 -0.93 4.26 -17.18
N LEU A 10 -0.82 5.38 -17.91
CA LEU A 10 -1.41 6.67 -17.53
C LEU A 10 -2.88 6.58 -17.11
N LEU A 11 -3.68 5.73 -17.78
CA LEU A 11 -5.07 5.47 -17.41
C LEU A 11 -5.21 4.86 -16.01
N ILE A 12 -4.36 3.88 -15.67
CA ILE A 12 -4.37 3.22 -14.36
C ILE A 12 -3.94 4.22 -13.29
N GLN A 13 -2.93 5.04 -13.56
CA GLN A 13 -2.50 6.08 -12.62
C GLN A 13 -3.63 7.09 -12.35
N ALA A 14 -4.35 7.53 -13.39
CA ALA A 14 -5.50 8.41 -13.24
C ALA A 14 -6.65 7.77 -12.42
N ILE A 15 -6.91 6.48 -12.63
CA ILE A 15 -7.88 5.73 -11.84
C ILE A 15 -7.45 5.66 -10.36
N LEU A 16 -6.18 5.33 -10.10
CA LEU A 16 -5.64 5.25 -8.73
C LEU A 16 -5.68 6.61 -8.01
N GLU A 17 -5.33 7.70 -8.70
CA GLU A 17 -5.42 9.05 -8.13
C GLU A 17 -6.87 9.53 -7.94
N GLY A 18 -7.83 8.97 -8.69
CA GLY A 18 -9.26 9.27 -8.54
C GLY A 18 -9.94 8.70 -7.28
N PHE A 19 -9.30 7.78 -6.55
CA PHE A 19 -9.88 7.21 -5.32
C PHE A 19 -9.88 8.21 -4.17
N VAL A 20 -11.06 8.72 -3.83
CA VAL A 20 -11.27 9.74 -2.79
C VAL A 20 -10.87 9.29 -1.39
N ASP A 21 -11.07 8.00 -1.06
CA ASP A 21 -10.72 7.43 0.24
C ASP A 21 -9.26 6.99 0.34
N GLY A 22 -8.49 7.23 -0.71
CA GLY A 22 -7.09 6.85 -0.78
C GLY A 22 -6.86 5.40 -1.18
N VAL A 23 -5.72 5.16 -1.82
CA VAL A 23 -5.24 3.80 -2.13
C VAL A 23 -3.79 3.67 -1.70
N LEU A 24 -3.48 2.53 -1.09
CA LEU A 24 -2.13 2.12 -0.73
C LEU A 24 -1.91 0.70 -1.26
N ILE A 25 -0.87 0.54 -2.07
CA ILE A 25 -0.47 -0.73 -2.67
C ILE A 25 0.88 -1.11 -2.09
N LEU A 26 0.94 -2.27 -1.45
CA LEU A 26 2.10 -2.79 -0.74
C LEU A 26 2.54 -4.13 -1.33
N THR A 27 3.82 -4.46 -1.20
CA THR A 27 4.32 -5.81 -1.45
C THR A 27 4.26 -6.63 -0.15
N ILE A 28 4.27 -7.95 -0.28
CA ILE A 28 4.40 -8.85 0.88
C ILE A 28 5.76 -8.73 1.59
N ASN A 29 6.74 -8.08 0.96
CA ASN A 29 8.07 -7.86 1.50
C ASN A 29 8.17 -6.52 2.26
N GLN A 30 7.03 -5.93 2.66
CA GLN A 30 6.97 -4.63 3.34
C GLN A 30 7.40 -3.45 2.47
N ASP A 31 7.32 -3.56 1.14
CA ASP A 31 7.63 -2.43 0.26
C ASP A 31 6.38 -1.61 -0.05
N TRP A 32 6.52 -0.28 0.02
CA TRP A 32 5.53 0.65 -0.49
C TRP A 32 5.61 0.69 -2.03
N PHE A 33 4.69 0.00 -2.71
CA PHE A 33 4.64 -0.04 -4.17
C PHE A 33 3.96 1.19 -4.78
N HIS A 34 2.85 1.65 -4.22
CA HIS A 34 2.19 2.87 -4.69
C HIS A 34 1.27 3.42 -3.62
N ALA A 35 1.03 4.72 -3.65
CA ALA A 35 -0.14 5.30 -3.04
C ALA A 35 -0.57 6.50 -3.88
N ASN A 36 -1.85 6.84 -3.83
CA ASN A 36 -2.30 8.11 -4.36
C ASN A 36 -2.04 9.25 -3.36
N GLU A 37 -2.36 10.49 -3.74
CA GLU A 37 -2.16 11.64 -2.87
C GLU A 37 -2.92 11.51 -1.53
N CYS A 38 -4.17 11.06 -1.59
CA CYS A 38 -4.99 10.90 -0.40
C CYS A 38 -4.40 9.85 0.56
N GLY A 39 -4.00 8.68 0.04
CA GLY A 39 -3.35 7.62 0.80
C GLY A 39 -2.02 8.06 1.43
N ARG A 40 -1.19 8.85 0.71
CA ARG A 40 0.02 9.46 1.28
C ARG A 40 -0.30 10.37 2.47
N ARG A 41 -1.33 11.21 2.35
CA ARG A 41 -1.77 12.11 3.43
C ARG A 41 -2.27 11.34 4.64
N MET A 42 -3.06 10.28 4.44
CA MET A 42 -3.53 9.42 5.54
C MET A 42 -2.38 8.74 6.27
N CYS A 43 -1.41 8.15 5.55
CA CYS A 43 -0.22 7.56 6.18
C CYS A 43 0.58 8.58 7.00
N SER A 44 0.72 9.81 6.50
CA SER A 44 1.37 10.91 7.24
C SER A 44 0.62 11.26 8.53
N GLN A 45 -0.72 11.28 8.51
CA GLN A 45 -1.53 11.52 9.70
C GLN A 45 -1.41 10.40 10.75
N ILE A 46 -1.49 9.13 10.32
CA ILE A 46 -1.35 7.96 11.19
C ILE A 46 0.01 7.97 11.91
N THR A 47 1.05 8.35 11.18
CA THR A 47 2.43 8.40 11.71
C THR A 47 2.76 9.73 12.40
N GLN A 48 1.81 10.65 12.50
CA GLN A 48 2.00 11.99 13.09
C GLN A 48 3.15 12.77 12.44
N GLY A 49 3.41 12.53 11.14
CA GLY A 49 4.51 13.14 10.39
C GLY A 49 5.91 12.72 10.84
N ARG A 50 6.05 11.69 11.70
CA ARG A 50 7.34 11.22 12.21
C ARG A 50 7.99 10.17 11.34
N SER A 51 7.25 9.59 10.39
CA SER A 51 7.75 8.53 9.53
C SER A 51 8.49 9.06 8.31
N GLN A 52 9.39 8.24 7.78
CA GLN A 52 10.04 8.54 6.51
C GLN A 52 9.03 8.62 5.36
N ILE A 53 9.35 9.43 4.36
CA ILE A 53 8.58 9.51 3.12
C ILE A 53 8.47 8.11 2.52
N ASN A 54 7.24 7.68 2.19
CA ASN A 54 6.93 6.35 1.65
C ASN A 54 7.25 5.17 2.59
N SER A 55 7.19 5.38 3.91
CA SER A 55 7.25 4.28 4.88
C SER A 55 5.85 3.86 5.35
N ILE A 56 5.61 2.55 5.40
CA ILE A 56 4.33 1.98 5.80
C ILE A 56 4.13 2.23 7.30
N PRO A 57 3.01 2.83 7.74
CA PRO A 57 2.72 2.94 9.17
C PRO A 57 2.65 1.55 9.83
N ASP A 58 3.29 1.39 10.99
CA ASP A 58 3.34 0.10 11.71
C ASP A 58 1.95 -0.50 11.94
N GLN A 59 0.95 0.34 12.25
CA GLN A 59 -0.42 -0.08 12.47
C GLN A 59 -1.04 -0.73 11.23
N ILE A 60 -0.73 -0.21 10.04
CA ILE A 60 -1.18 -0.80 8.77
C ILE A 60 -0.43 -2.10 8.52
N TRP A 61 0.90 -2.09 8.71
CA TRP A 61 1.71 -3.28 8.46
C TRP A 61 1.31 -4.47 9.33
N ARG A 62 1.00 -4.26 10.62
CA ARG A 62 0.52 -5.32 11.52
C ARG A 62 -0.76 -6.01 11.03
N VAL A 63 -1.66 -5.27 10.38
CA VAL A 63 -2.86 -5.85 9.75
C VAL A 63 -2.46 -6.64 8.50
N CYS A 64 -1.56 -6.10 7.68
CA CYS A 64 -1.04 -6.83 6.52
C CYS A 64 -0.33 -8.12 6.90
N GLU A 65 0.49 -8.15 7.95
CA GLU A 65 1.14 -9.35 8.47
C GLU A 65 0.09 -10.40 8.85
N SER A 66 -0.94 -10.01 9.60
CA SER A 66 -2.03 -10.92 9.98
C SER A 66 -2.75 -11.51 8.75
N LEU A 67 -2.91 -10.71 7.68
CA LEU A 67 -3.51 -11.16 6.42
C LEU A 67 -2.56 -12.11 5.64
N ILE A 68 -1.26 -11.82 5.61
CA ILE A 68 -0.23 -12.64 4.97
C ILE A 68 -0.13 -14.00 5.66
N ASP A 69 -0.05 -14.00 6.99
CA ASP A 69 0.01 -15.23 7.80
C ASP A 69 -1.26 -16.08 7.62
N SER A 70 -2.42 -15.43 7.51
CA SER A 70 -3.68 -16.12 7.24
C SER A 70 -3.75 -16.73 5.83
N ARG A 71 -2.90 -16.30 4.91
CA ARG A 71 -2.98 -16.72 3.50
C ARG A 71 -2.66 -18.19 3.30
N GLU A 72 -1.83 -18.81 4.14
CA GLU A 72 -1.61 -20.26 4.15
C GLU A 72 -2.91 -21.05 4.42
N TRP A 73 -3.90 -20.41 5.05
CA TRP A 73 -5.17 -21.01 5.48
C TRP A 73 -6.33 -20.69 4.53
N PHE A 74 -6.18 -19.64 3.69
CA PHE A 74 -7.27 -19.08 2.88
C PHE A 74 -6.90 -18.86 1.40
N CYS A 75 -5.97 -19.65 0.85
CA CYS A 75 -5.41 -19.49 -0.50
C CYS A 75 -6.41 -19.14 -1.63
N ASP A 76 -7.70 -19.51 -1.52
CA ASP A 76 -8.73 -19.26 -2.53
C ASP A 76 -9.89 -18.33 -2.10
N ARG A 77 -9.80 -17.62 -0.98
CA ARG A 77 -10.88 -16.70 -0.55
C ARG A 77 -10.45 -15.24 -0.62
N LYS A 78 -11.23 -14.44 -1.35
CA LYS A 78 -11.17 -12.97 -1.24
C LYS A 78 -11.56 -12.60 0.18
N LEU A 79 -10.60 -12.16 0.96
CA LEU A 79 -10.85 -11.46 2.21
C LEU A 79 -11.40 -10.07 1.84
N ILE A 80 -12.58 -9.75 2.39
CA ILE A 80 -13.34 -8.52 2.14
C ILE A 80 -12.87 -7.44 3.11
#